data_AF-A0A9E5Y2Q4-F1
#
_entry.id   AF-A0A9E5Y2Q4-F1
#
_cell.length_a   1.000
_cell.length_b   1.000
_cell.length_c   1.000
_cell.angle_alpha   90.00
_cell.angle_beta   90.00
_cell.angle_gamma   90.00
#
_symmetry.space_group_name_H-M   'P 1'
#
loop_
_entity.id
_entity.type
_entity.pdbx_description
1 polymer ?
#
loop_
_entity_poly.entity_id
_entity_poly.type
_entity_poly.pdbx_seq_one_letter_code
_entity_poly.pdbx_strand_id
1 'polypeptide(L)'
;MKKGLLMVFTGNGKGKTTSALGLAMRAAGHSMKVAFYQFIKGSWKYGEMEAMKRFSDLVDFQVLGRGFTWQSDDLEKDKALAKSAWEKAKEAIFSGKYHMVILDEFTYVLNYEMVDQDEVLTALKARPQGVHVVITGRNAPEALLNMADLVTEMKEIKHPYQKGIKAQKGVEF
;
A
#
# COMPACT_ATOMS: atom_id res chain seq x y z
N MET A 1 24.43 8.85 5.36
CA MET A 1 22.94 8.85 5.37
C MET A 1 22.46 7.41 5.54
N LYS A 2 21.36 7.16 6.27
CA LYS A 2 20.79 5.81 6.36
C LYS A 2 20.01 5.49 5.07
N LYS A 3 20.17 4.27 4.55
CA LYS A 3 19.51 3.80 3.32
C LYS A 3 18.01 3.56 3.57
N GLY A 4 17.17 4.11 2.69
CA GLY A 4 15.74 3.88 2.59
C GLY A 4 15.47 2.51 1.96
N LEU A 5 14.54 1.77 2.56
CA LEU A 5 14.26 0.37 2.20
C LEU A 5 13.01 0.28 1.33
N LEU A 6 13.06 -0.60 0.33
CA LEU A 6 11.89 -1.10 -0.38
C LEU A 6 11.40 -2.38 0.31
N MET A 7 10.21 -2.32 0.89
CA MET A 7 9.61 -3.42 1.66
C MET A 7 8.35 -3.92 0.94
N VAL A 8 8.19 -5.23 0.82
CA VAL A 8 7.01 -5.85 0.20
C VAL A 8 6.36 -6.81 1.18
N PHE A 9 5.09 -6.56 1.50
CA PHE A 9 4.24 -7.45 2.28
C PHE A 9 3.23 -8.14 1.37
N THR A 10 3.50 -9.41 1.05
CA THR A 10 2.74 -10.22 0.08
C THR A 10 2.14 -11.47 0.73
N GLY A 11 1.55 -12.36 -0.07
CA GLY A 11 0.97 -13.63 0.38
C GLY A 11 -0.53 -13.58 0.64
N ASN A 12 -1.15 -14.76 0.76
CA ASN A 12 -2.60 -14.91 0.86
C ASN A 12 -3.15 -14.67 2.29
N GLY A 13 -2.31 -14.76 3.30
CA GLY A 13 -2.68 -14.59 4.70
C GLY A 13 -3.03 -13.16 5.07
N LYS A 14 -3.83 -13.03 6.14
CA LYS A 14 -4.16 -11.75 6.79
C LYS A 14 -2.90 -11.14 7.41
N GLY A 15 -2.75 -9.83 7.24
CA GLY A 15 -1.76 -9.04 7.99
C GLY A 15 -1.04 -7.96 7.19
N LYS A 16 -1.09 -7.99 5.85
CA LYS A 16 -0.20 -7.18 4.98
C LYS A 16 -0.38 -5.68 5.23
N THR A 17 -1.61 -5.21 5.07
CA THR A 17 -2.00 -3.83 5.36
C THR A 17 -1.78 -3.45 6.82
N THR A 18 -2.15 -4.33 7.77
CA THR A 18 -1.97 -4.03 9.21
C THR A 18 -0.49 -3.90 9.60
N SER A 19 0.40 -4.67 8.97
CA SER A 19 1.85 -4.51 9.17
C SER A 19 2.36 -3.18 8.60
N ALA A 20 1.87 -2.77 7.42
CA ALA A 20 2.21 -1.46 6.86
C ALA A 20 1.69 -0.30 7.73
N LEU A 21 0.47 -0.42 8.27
CA LEU A 21 -0.07 0.53 9.25
C LEU A 21 0.76 0.57 10.53
N GLY A 22 1.26 -0.58 11.01
CA GLY A 22 2.18 -0.64 12.14
C GLY A 22 3.49 0.11 11.88
N LEU A 23 4.02 0.05 10.65
CA LEU A 23 5.18 0.86 10.25
C LEU A 23 4.85 2.35 10.23
N ALA A 24 3.69 2.74 9.69
CA ALA A 24 3.24 4.13 9.69
C ALA A 24 3.13 4.69 11.12
N MET A 25 2.52 3.91 12.04
CA MET A 25 2.39 4.27 13.45
C MET A 25 3.76 4.39 14.13
N ARG A 26 4.69 3.48 13.83
CA ARG A 26 6.06 3.54 14.35
C ARG A 26 6.79 4.81 13.89
N ALA A 27 6.71 5.14 12.61
CA ALA A 27 7.30 6.35 12.06
C ALA A 27 6.67 7.63 12.66
N ALA A 28 5.34 7.67 12.75
CA ALA A 28 4.61 8.78 13.37
C ALA A 28 4.98 8.95 14.86
N GLY A 29 5.15 7.86 15.61
CA GLY A 29 5.64 7.88 16.99
C GLY A 29 7.05 8.51 17.14
N HIS A 30 7.83 8.54 16.07
CA HIS A 30 9.12 9.23 15.99
C HIS A 30 9.03 10.60 15.28
N SER A 31 7.83 11.19 15.15
CA SER A 31 7.58 12.47 14.48
C SER A 31 8.01 12.50 13.01
N MET A 32 8.05 11.34 12.35
CA MET A 32 8.40 11.22 10.94
C MET A 32 7.15 11.23 10.07
N LYS A 33 7.18 11.98 8.97
CA LYS A 33 6.05 12.08 8.05
C LYS A 33 5.90 10.84 7.18
N VAL A 34 4.66 10.37 7.01
CA VAL A 34 4.29 9.19 6.23
C VAL A 34 3.20 9.55 5.22
N ALA A 35 3.35 9.12 3.97
CA ALA A 35 2.25 9.07 3.01
C ALA A 35 1.69 7.65 2.99
N PHE A 36 0.39 7.49 3.18
CA PHE A 36 -0.31 6.20 3.15
C PHE A 36 -1.40 6.23 2.09
N TYR A 37 -1.15 5.58 0.96
CA TYR A 37 -2.02 5.63 -0.22
C TYR A 37 -2.60 4.26 -0.52
N GLN A 38 -3.91 4.19 -0.69
CA GLN A 38 -4.64 2.94 -0.86
C GLN A 38 -5.26 2.85 -2.25
N PHE A 39 -4.97 1.75 -2.96
CA PHE A 39 -5.31 1.62 -4.38
C PHE A 39 -6.58 0.81 -4.65
N ILE A 40 -7.13 0.06 -3.68
CA ILE A 40 -8.31 -0.80 -3.91
C ILE A 40 -9.49 -0.56 -2.97
N LYS A 41 -9.35 0.13 -1.84
CA LYS A 41 -10.45 0.16 -0.85
C LYS A 41 -11.59 1.10 -1.25
N GLY A 42 -12.83 0.59 -1.16
CA GLY A 42 -14.06 1.28 -1.54
C GLY A 42 -14.64 2.19 -0.45
N SER A 43 -15.95 2.44 -0.51
CA SER A 43 -16.70 3.37 0.38
C SER A 43 -16.84 2.93 1.85
N TRP A 44 -16.21 1.83 2.27
CA TRP A 44 -16.36 1.28 3.62
C TRP A 44 -15.46 2.02 4.62
N LYS A 45 -16.04 2.50 5.73
CA LYS A 45 -15.28 3.10 6.84
C LYS A 45 -14.75 2.01 7.78
N TYR A 46 -13.45 1.96 7.98
CA TYR A 46 -12.78 1.02 8.89
C TYR A 46 -11.89 1.74 9.90
N GLY A 47 -11.55 1.04 10.97
CA GLY A 47 -10.97 1.61 12.20
C GLY A 47 -9.70 2.41 11.98
N GLU A 48 -8.84 1.97 11.06
CA GLU A 48 -7.55 2.63 10.84
C GLU A 48 -7.69 4.02 10.21
N MET A 49 -8.69 4.24 9.36
CA MET A 49 -8.95 5.58 8.81
C MET A 49 -9.38 6.56 9.92
N GLU A 50 -10.16 6.10 10.91
CA GLU A 50 -10.54 6.94 12.05
C GLU A 50 -9.36 7.15 13.01
N ALA A 51 -8.55 6.11 13.24
CA ALA A 51 -7.37 6.22 14.09
C ALA A 51 -6.33 7.18 13.51
N MET A 52 -6.11 7.16 12.18
CA MET A 52 -5.11 8.00 11.52
C MET A 52 -5.44 9.50 11.57
N LYS A 53 -6.70 9.89 11.77
CA LYS A 53 -7.07 11.29 12.02
C LYS A 53 -6.38 11.88 13.24
N ARG A 54 -6.01 11.04 14.22
CA ARG A 54 -5.26 11.47 15.42
C ARG A 54 -3.80 11.82 15.12
N PHE A 55 -3.31 11.46 13.94
CA PHE A 55 -1.95 11.69 13.45
C PHE A 55 -1.96 12.48 12.14
N SER A 56 -2.99 13.27 11.86
CA SER A 56 -3.19 13.93 10.56
C SER A 56 -2.10 14.95 10.20
N ASP A 57 -1.32 15.39 11.18
CA ASP A 57 -0.14 16.25 11.01
C ASP A 57 1.10 15.48 10.52
N LEU A 58 1.13 14.16 10.74
CA LEU A 58 2.25 13.28 10.42
C LEU A 58 1.93 12.26 9.32
N VAL A 59 0.69 11.79 9.23
CA VAL A 59 0.27 10.75 8.30
C VAL A 59 -0.73 11.33 7.30
N ASP A 60 -0.27 11.48 6.07
CA ASP A 60 -1.10 11.79 4.91
C ASP A 60 -1.79 10.51 4.43
N PHE A 61 -2.99 10.24 4.95
CA PHE A 61 -3.75 9.02 4.68
C PHE A 61 -4.82 9.27 3.61
N GLN A 62 -4.71 8.60 2.46
CA GLN A 62 -5.62 8.79 1.34
C GLN A 62 -6.05 7.47 0.68
N VAL A 63 -7.34 7.42 0.34
CA VAL A 63 -7.90 6.38 -0.52
C VAL A 63 -7.94 6.92 -1.94
N LEU A 64 -7.12 6.35 -2.82
CA LEU A 64 -6.97 6.78 -4.21
C LEU A 64 -7.72 5.87 -5.19
N GLY A 65 -8.03 4.64 -4.78
CA GLY A 65 -8.86 3.71 -5.53
C GLY A 65 -10.37 3.93 -5.34
N ARG A 66 -11.19 3.33 -6.22
CA ARG A 66 -12.66 3.41 -6.16
C ARG A 66 -13.36 2.26 -5.44
N GLY A 67 -12.65 1.22 -5.01
CA GLY A 67 -13.28 -0.01 -4.55
C GLY A 67 -13.49 -1.02 -5.68
N PHE A 68 -13.00 -2.24 -5.47
CA PHE A 68 -13.30 -3.47 -6.25
C PHE A 68 -13.40 -3.34 -7.78
N THR A 69 -12.29 -3.62 -8.45
CA THR A 69 -12.03 -3.59 -9.90
C THR A 69 -12.68 -4.74 -10.70
N TRP A 70 -13.47 -5.61 -10.08
CA TRP A 70 -14.02 -6.81 -10.72
C TRP A 70 -15.47 -6.66 -11.22
N GLN A 71 -16.16 -5.60 -10.81
CA GLN A 71 -17.53 -5.26 -11.24
C GLN A 71 -17.59 -3.89 -11.91
N SER A 72 -16.44 -3.33 -12.29
CA SER A 72 -16.41 -2.02 -12.92
C SER A 72 -16.88 -2.14 -14.36
N ASP A 73 -17.94 -1.40 -14.69
CA ASP A 73 -18.46 -1.29 -16.05
C ASP A 73 -17.55 -0.44 -16.95
N ASP A 74 -16.47 0.16 -16.42
CA ASP A 74 -15.59 1.11 -17.11
C ASP A 74 -14.11 0.94 -16.73
N LEU A 75 -13.45 -0.03 -17.37
CA LEU A 75 -12.03 -0.34 -17.18
C LEU A 75 -11.09 0.81 -17.53
N GLU A 76 -11.43 1.64 -18.52
CA GLU A 76 -10.59 2.76 -18.95
C GLU A 76 -10.54 3.85 -17.88
N LYS A 77 -11.67 4.11 -17.23
CA LYS A 77 -11.73 5.03 -16.09
C LYS A 77 -10.93 4.54 -14.89
N ASP A 78 -10.97 3.24 -14.60
CA ASP A 78 -10.18 2.66 -13.52
C ASP A 78 -8.68 2.74 -13.80
N LYS A 79 -8.25 2.48 -15.05
CA LYS A 79 -6.86 2.71 -15.48
C LYS A 79 -6.45 4.17 -15.33
N ALA A 80 -7.30 5.12 -15.73
CA ALA A 80 -7.00 6.54 -15.59
C ALA A 80 -6.84 6.97 -14.12
N LEU A 81 -7.71 6.46 -13.23
CA LEU A 81 -7.61 6.72 -11.80
C LEU A 81 -6.37 6.07 -11.18
N ALA A 82 -6.06 4.83 -11.54
CA ALA A 82 -4.84 4.16 -11.11
C ALA A 82 -3.57 4.91 -11.52
N LYS A 83 -3.52 5.41 -12.76
CA LYS A 83 -2.42 6.26 -13.25
C LYS A 83 -2.32 7.54 -12.44
N SER A 84 -3.42 8.25 -12.20
CA SER A 84 -3.41 9.47 -11.38
C SER A 84 -2.97 9.19 -9.93
N ALA A 85 -3.44 8.09 -9.34
CA ALA A 85 -3.05 7.65 -8.01
C ALA A 85 -1.55 7.32 -7.94
N TRP A 86 -1.02 6.68 -8.99
CA TRP A 86 0.41 6.39 -9.10
C TRP A 86 1.24 7.67 -9.26
N GLU A 87 0.85 8.62 -10.10
CA GLU A 87 1.58 9.90 -10.22
C GLU A 87 1.63 10.65 -8.88
N LYS A 88 0.57 10.61 -8.09
CA LYS A 88 0.56 11.15 -6.72
C LYS A 88 1.51 10.42 -5.78
N ALA A 89 1.55 9.09 -5.85
CA ALA A 89 2.49 8.26 -5.10
C ALA A 89 3.95 8.58 -5.47
N LYS A 90 4.22 8.69 -6.76
CA LYS A 90 5.53 9.07 -7.30
C LYS A 90 5.93 10.47 -6.84
N GLU A 91 5.05 11.47 -6.92
CA GLU A 91 5.31 12.80 -6.38
C GLU A 91 5.69 12.73 -4.89
N ALA A 92 4.95 11.97 -4.08
CA ALA A 92 5.27 11.81 -2.67
C ALA A 92 6.65 11.19 -2.44
N ILE A 93 7.01 10.15 -3.20
CA ILE A 93 8.33 9.48 -3.13
C ILE A 93 9.47 10.47 -3.41
N PHE A 94 9.31 11.33 -4.41
CA PHE A 94 10.36 12.26 -4.86
C PHE A 94 10.33 13.63 -4.17
N SER A 95 9.27 13.96 -3.43
CA SER A 95 9.06 15.29 -2.84
C SER A 95 10.06 15.69 -1.75
N GLY A 96 10.76 14.73 -1.14
CA GLY A 96 11.60 14.96 0.05
C GLY A 96 10.81 15.27 1.34
N LYS A 97 9.47 15.24 1.31
CA LYS A 97 8.60 15.58 2.45
C LYS A 97 8.37 14.40 3.41
N TYR A 98 8.39 13.18 2.88
CA TYR A 98 8.00 11.98 3.61
C TYR A 98 9.23 11.11 3.90
N HIS A 99 9.28 10.61 5.13
CA HIS A 99 10.24 9.57 5.52
C HIS A 99 9.87 8.22 4.91
N MET A 100 8.56 7.96 4.78
CA MET A 100 8.01 6.70 4.28
C MET A 100 6.81 6.95 3.38
N VAL A 101 6.73 6.22 2.27
CA VAL A 101 5.55 6.15 1.39
C VAL A 101 5.03 4.72 1.35
N ILE A 102 3.76 4.54 1.66
CA ILE A 102 3.09 3.24 1.69
C ILE A 102 2.08 3.16 0.55
N LEU A 103 2.23 2.15 -0.29
CA LEU A 103 1.38 1.84 -1.43
C LEU A 103 0.58 0.57 -1.10
N ASP A 104 -0.56 0.75 -0.43
CA ASP A 104 -1.40 -0.33 0.05
C ASP A 104 -2.26 -0.91 -1.09
N GLU A 105 -2.22 -2.23 -1.22
CA GLU A 105 -2.85 -3.02 -2.28
C GLU A 105 -2.36 -2.67 -3.70
N PHE A 106 -1.14 -2.15 -3.82
CA PHE A 106 -0.58 -1.71 -5.09
C PHE A 106 -0.20 -2.87 -6.04
N THR A 107 0.02 -4.08 -5.52
CA THR A 107 0.35 -5.24 -6.37
C THR A 107 -0.75 -5.54 -7.39
N TYR A 108 -2.01 -5.27 -7.06
CA TYR A 108 -3.13 -5.46 -7.98
C TYR A 108 -3.11 -4.46 -9.14
N VAL A 109 -2.68 -3.22 -8.88
CA VAL A 109 -2.52 -2.19 -9.92
C VAL A 109 -1.51 -2.66 -10.97
N LEU A 110 -0.43 -3.31 -10.51
CA LEU A 110 0.57 -3.92 -11.38
C LEU A 110 0.03 -5.16 -12.09
N ASN A 111 -0.59 -6.09 -11.35
CA ASN A 111 -1.09 -7.35 -11.90
C ASN A 111 -2.22 -7.19 -12.93
N TYR A 112 -2.99 -6.11 -12.84
CA TYR A 112 -4.02 -5.77 -13.83
C TYR A 112 -3.55 -4.81 -14.91
N GLU A 113 -2.24 -4.54 -14.98
CA GLU A 113 -1.63 -3.67 -15.99
C GLU A 113 -2.32 -2.29 -16.05
N MET A 114 -2.75 -1.79 -14.88
CA MET A 114 -3.40 -0.48 -14.79
C MET A 114 -2.41 0.67 -14.91
N VAL A 115 -1.14 0.39 -14.58
CA VAL A 115 0.02 1.25 -14.79
C VAL A 115 1.13 0.44 -15.42
N ASP A 116 2.05 1.13 -16.09
CA ASP A 116 3.23 0.51 -16.68
C ASP A 116 4.18 0.01 -15.57
N GLN A 117 4.41 -1.29 -15.51
CA GLN A 117 5.24 -1.90 -14.49
C GLN A 117 6.71 -1.47 -14.60
N ASP A 118 7.25 -1.29 -15.81
CA ASP A 118 8.64 -0.91 -16.01
C ASP A 118 8.89 0.53 -15.57
N GLU A 119 7.92 1.41 -15.81
CA GLU A 119 7.94 2.78 -15.31
C GLU A 119 7.94 2.82 -13.77
N VAL A 120 7.07 2.01 -13.13
CA VAL A 120 7.03 1.89 -11.67
C VAL A 120 8.36 1.39 -11.12
N LEU A 121 8.91 0.31 -11.67
CA LEU A 121 10.17 -0.27 -11.21
C LEU A 121 11.33 0.73 -11.37
N THR A 122 11.33 1.48 -12.47
CA THR A 122 12.30 2.56 -12.73
C THR A 122 12.21 3.65 -11.67
N ALA A 123 11.00 4.12 -11.35
CA ALA A 123 10.79 5.13 -10.31
C ALA A 123 11.21 4.62 -8.91
N LEU A 124 10.86 3.38 -8.56
CA LEU A 124 11.25 2.77 -7.28
C LEU A 124 12.76 2.59 -7.15
N LYS A 125 13.46 2.29 -8.25
CA LYS A 125 14.92 2.19 -8.29
C LYS A 125 15.58 3.57 -8.18
N ALA A 126 14.99 4.59 -8.80
CA ALA A 126 15.50 5.97 -8.79
C ALA A 126 15.13 6.77 -7.53
N ARG A 127 14.31 6.21 -6.63
CA ARG A 127 13.82 6.91 -5.42
C ARG A 127 14.96 7.51 -4.58
N PRO A 128 14.74 8.64 -3.89
CA PRO A 128 15.76 9.23 -3.02
C PRO A 128 16.27 8.25 -1.96
N GLN A 129 17.59 8.25 -1.72
CA GLN A 129 18.27 7.24 -0.89
C GLN A 129 17.77 7.15 0.56
N GLY A 130 17.08 8.17 1.10
CA GLY A 130 16.56 8.18 2.46
C GLY A 130 15.09 7.81 2.60
N VAL A 131 14.38 7.58 1.50
CA VAL A 131 12.92 7.35 1.50
C VAL A 131 12.62 5.86 1.56
N HIS A 132 11.84 5.45 2.56
CA HIS A 132 11.30 4.10 2.64
C HIS A 132 10.05 3.98 1.75
N VAL A 133 9.94 2.87 1.02
CA VAL A 133 8.72 2.54 0.28
C VAL A 133 8.22 1.17 0.75
N VAL A 134 6.94 1.09 1.11
CA VAL A 134 6.27 -0.15 1.50
C VAL A 134 5.19 -0.45 0.48
N ILE A 135 5.18 -1.64 -0.09
CA ILE A 135 4.13 -2.13 -1.00
C ILE A 135 3.42 -3.31 -0.35
N THR A 136 2.09 -3.31 -0.40
CA THR A 136 1.29 -4.43 0.06
C THR A 136 0.42 -4.98 -1.06
N GLY A 137 0.01 -6.24 -0.91
CA GLY A 137 -1.03 -6.86 -1.72
C GLY A 137 -0.69 -8.31 -2.04
N ARG A 138 -1.60 -9.03 -2.70
CA ARG A 138 -1.35 -10.44 -3.08
C ARG A 138 -0.54 -10.52 -4.37
N ASN A 139 0.12 -11.66 -4.59
CA ASN A 139 0.79 -12.01 -5.85
C ASN A 139 1.70 -10.88 -6.36
N ALA A 140 2.58 -10.33 -5.51
CA ALA A 140 3.54 -9.32 -5.92
C ALA A 140 4.39 -9.82 -7.13
N PRO A 141 4.56 -9.01 -8.19
CA PRO A 141 5.35 -9.39 -9.36
C PRO A 141 6.78 -9.79 -8.99
N GLU A 142 7.35 -10.79 -9.65
CA GLU A 142 8.69 -11.29 -9.37
C GLU A 142 9.77 -10.20 -9.48
N ALA A 143 9.67 -9.33 -10.49
CA ALA A 143 10.57 -8.20 -10.66
C ALA A 143 10.55 -7.24 -9.46
N LEU A 144 9.39 -7.04 -8.84
CA LEU A 144 9.26 -6.23 -7.62
C LEU A 144 9.89 -6.95 -6.41
N LEU A 145 9.67 -8.26 -6.28
CA LEU A 145 10.26 -9.06 -5.20
C LEU A 145 11.79 -9.07 -5.27
N ASN A 146 12.36 -9.24 -6.47
CA ASN A 146 13.80 -9.26 -6.69
C ASN A 146 14.46 -7.91 -6.40
N MET A 147 13.74 -6.80 -6.56
CA MET A 147 14.23 -5.45 -6.26
C MET A 147 14.09 -5.06 -4.78
N ALA A 148 13.20 -5.71 -4.03
CA ALA A 148 12.90 -5.35 -2.66
C ALA A 148 14.06 -5.67 -1.70
N ASP A 149 14.30 -4.76 -0.75
CA ASP A 149 15.27 -4.96 0.33
C ASP A 149 14.71 -5.92 1.40
N LEU A 150 13.38 -5.98 1.55
CA LEU A 150 12.68 -6.87 2.46
C LEU A 150 11.41 -7.39 1.79
N VAL A 151 11.23 -8.70 1.81
CA VAL A 151 9.98 -9.36 1.42
C VAL A 151 9.48 -10.17 2.60
N THR A 152 8.20 -10.02 2.95
CA THR A 152 7.51 -10.93 3.88
C THR A 152 6.30 -11.50 3.19
N GLU A 153 6.28 -12.83 3.06
CA GLU A 153 5.11 -13.57 2.62
C GLU A 153 4.25 -13.96 3.82
N MET A 154 3.04 -13.42 3.88
CA MET A 154 2.03 -13.84 4.85
C MET A 154 1.34 -15.08 4.32
N LYS A 155 1.78 -16.25 4.77
CA LYS A 155 1.15 -17.52 4.43
C LYS A 155 -0.09 -17.74 5.28
N GLU A 156 -1.21 -18.06 4.63
CA GLU A 156 -2.44 -18.44 5.34
C GLU A 156 -2.31 -19.86 5.90
N ILE A 157 -1.92 -19.98 7.17
CA ILE A 157 -1.88 -21.29 7.86
C ILE A 157 -3.28 -21.71 8.31
N LYS A 158 -4.08 -20.74 8.77
CA LYS A 158 -5.48 -20.91 9.15
C LYS A 158 -6.20 -19.57 9.07
N HIS A 159 -7.47 -19.56 8.71
CA HIS A 159 -8.29 -18.34 8.74
C HIS A 159 -9.70 -18.63 9.30
N PRO A 160 -10.24 -17.80 10.21
CA PRO A 160 -11.58 -18.01 10.79
C PRO A 160 -12.69 -18.14 9.75
N TYR A 161 -12.55 -17.44 8.62
CA TYR A 161 -13.45 -17.54 7.47
C TYR A 161 -13.63 -18.97 6.94
N GLN A 162 -12.59 -19.81 7.00
CA GLN A 162 -12.68 -21.22 6.60
C GLN A 162 -13.65 -22.03 7.49
N LYS A 163 -13.99 -21.51 8.67
CA LYS A 163 -15.00 -22.06 9.59
C LYS A 163 -16.35 -21.32 9.50
N GLY A 164 -16.55 -20.48 8.48
CA GLY A 164 -17.77 -19.68 8.31
C GLY A 164 -17.88 -18.47 9.25
N ILE A 165 -16.83 -18.13 10.00
CA ILE A 165 -16.83 -16.95 10.87
C ILE A 165 -16.71 -15.71 9.98
N LYS A 166 -17.72 -14.83 10.05
CA LYS A 166 -17.79 -13.58 9.29
C LYS A 166 -16.84 -12.52 9.88
N ALA A 167 -16.50 -11.53 9.06
CA ALA A 167 -15.70 -10.38 9.45
C ALA A 167 -16.30 -9.63 10.65
N GLN A 168 -15.44 -9.22 11.58
CA GLN A 168 -15.79 -8.56 12.84
C GLN A 168 -15.13 -7.18 12.93
N LYS A 169 -15.88 -6.23 13.48
CA LYS A 169 -15.39 -4.88 13.76
C LYS A 169 -14.26 -4.94 14.79
N GLY A 170 -13.15 -4.23 14.50
CA GLY A 170 -11.92 -4.23 15.30
C GLY A 170 -10.96 -5.36 14.98
N VAL A 171 -11.31 -6.29 14.08
CA VAL A 171 -10.46 -7.43 13.69
C VAL A 171 -10.20 -7.44 12.19
N GLU A 172 -11.25 -7.39 11.38
CA GLU A 172 -11.18 -7.32 9.91
C GLU A 172 -11.38 -5.91 9.36
N PHE A 173 -12.14 -5.05 10.06
CA PHE A 173 -12.43 -3.66 9.69
C PHE A 173 -12.76 -2.78 10.90
#